data_AF-A0A0R2BUG6-F1
#
_entry.id   AF-A0A0R2BUG6-F1
#
_cell.length_a   1.000
_cell.length_b   1.000
_cell.length_c   1.000
_cell.angle_alpha   90.00
_cell.angle_beta   90.00
_cell.angle_gamma   90.00
#
_symmetry.space_group_name_H-M   'P 1'
#
loop_
_entity.id
_entity.type
_entity.pdbx_description
1 polymer ?
#
loop_
_entity_poly.entity_id
_entity_poly.type
_entity_poly.pdbx_seq_one_letter_code
_entity_poly.pdbx_strand_id
1 'polypeptide(L)'
;MMKKTEIDKLTDEQMLDQLREYYKEYEKLPRILDIKRGKNIAYRFGTWNKALSLALGEDKVTSRDVSDEQILSAIRELNDKLGRLPRLRESKYGSTARRRFGSWNNALERALGDDNVHVHHDYDRKKIVEGYKRLSKELGYAASSNDIVKDKRMPSLIYIRKEFGSIIDLANEAGISKEVVERWRDYKLQNWTPEELISGYKRLEKQLGRIPVSKDITDCKWLPKPHVFVRVFGSLTQMRDDYNLAKPNSGQSPISKKTLVRQVAEFYKEHGRFPLKREFASYSNNSIDVLLARFKTSSVYTVWEEIINDPYFKEIIEKR
;
A
#
# COMPACT_ATOMS: atom_id res chain seq x y z
N MET A 1 14.62 -54.35 11.23
CA MET A 1 15.38 -53.08 11.30
C MET A 1 16.71 -53.26 10.59
N MET A 2 16.81 -52.87 9.32
CA MET A 2 18.10 -52.79 8.62
C MET A 2 18.85 -51.56 9.13
N LYS A 3 20.07 -51.77 9.63
CA LYS A 3 20.90 -50.72 10.21
C LYS A 3 21.21 -49.66 9.13
N LYS A 4 21.19 -48.40 9.55
CA LYS A 4 21.44 -47.17 8.78
C LYS A 4 22.91 -47.04 8.33
N THR A 5 23.56 -48.15 7.96
CA THR A 5 25.03 -48.31 7.88
C THR A 5 25.55 -48.63 6.48
N GLU A 6 24.86 -48.18 5.43
CA GLU A 6 25.34 -48.29 4.05
C GLU A 6 25.14 -47.01 3.20
N ILE A 7 24.75 -45.90 3.83
CA ILE A 7 24.55 -44.59 3.17
C ILE A 7 25.90 -43.84 3.01
N ASP A 8 26.98 -44.37 3.61
CA ASP A 8 28.24 -43.65 3.87
C ASP A 8 29.44 -44.33 3.17
N LYS A 9 29.48 -44.26 1.84
CA LYS A 9 30.66 -44.72 1.06
C LYS A 9 31.27 -43.60 0.22
N LEU A 10 31.30 -42.39 0.76
CA LEU A 10 32.19 -41.36 0.26
C LEU A 10 32.65 -40.52 1.44
N THR A 11 33.96 -40.43 1.66
CA THR A 11 34.52 -39.56 2.69
C THR A 11 34.32 -38.09 2.32
N ASP A 12 34.42 -37.19 3.30
CA ASP A 12 34.34 -35.75 3.05
C ASP A 12 35.37 -35.32 1.99
N GLU A 13 36.59 -35.87 2.01
CA GLU A 13 37.62 -35.61 1.00
C GLU A 13 37.23 -36.11 -0.39
N GLN A 14 36.71 -37.33 -0.51
CA GLN A 14 36.24 -37.86 -1.79
C GLN A 14 35.08 -37.03 -2.36
N MET A 15 34.26 -36.40 -1.51
CA MET A 15 33.18 -35.51 -1.95
C MET A 15 33.73 -34.19 -2.50
N LEU A 16 34.78 -33.65 -1.88
CA LEU A 16 35.46 -32.44 -2.34
C LEU A 16 36.28 -32.70 -3.61
N ASP A 17 36.91 -33.86 -3.72
CA ASP A 17 37.67 -34.27 -4.92
C ASP A 17 36.79 -34.35 -6.16
N GLN A 18 35.55 -34.84 -6.05
CA GLN A 18 34.62 -34.81 -7.18
C GLN A 18 34.37 -33.38 -7.71
N LEU A 19 34.35 -32.38 -6.81
CA LEU A 19 34.19 -30.98 -7.20
C LEU A 19 35.46 -30.43 -7.85
N ARG A 20 36.65 -30.84 -7.37
CA ARG A 20 37.96 -30.48 -7.93
C ARG A 20 38.18 -31.09 -9.31
N GLU A 21 37.88 -32.37 -9.47
CA GLU A 21 37.99 -33.10 -10.74
C GLU A 21 37.09 -32.49 -11.81
N TYR A 22 35.82 -32.24 -11.49
CA TYR A 22 34.92 -31.56 -12.42
C TYR A 22 35.43 -30.18 -12.83
N TYR A 23 35.91 -29.38 -11.88
CA TYR A 23 36.45 -28.07 -12.18
C TYR A 23 37.71 -28.16 -13.06
N LYS A 24 38.58 -29.15 -12.84
CA LYS A 24 39.78 -29.40 -13.65
C LYS A 24 39.43 -29.84 -15.08
N GLU A 25 38.40 -30.65 -15.25
CA GLU A 25 38.01 -31.21 -16.55
C GLU A 25 37.25 -30.20 -17.42
N TYR A 26 36.36 -29.41 -16.81
CA TYR A 26 35.47 -28.51 -17.55
C TYR A 26 35.80 -27.02 -17.41
N GLU A 27 36.82 -26.68 -16.61
CA GLU A 27 37.21 -25.31 -16.23
C GLU A 27 36.03 -24.44 -15.77
N LYS A 28 34.99 -25.08 -15.22
CA LYS A 28 33.71 -24.46 -14.83
C LYS A 28 33.23 -25.01 -13.50
N LEU A 29 32.60 -24.16 -12.68
CA LEU A 29 32.01 -24.61 -11.43
C LEU A 29 30.87 -25.61 -11.67
N PRO A 30 30.83 -26.76 -10.96
CA PRO A 30 29.76 -27.75 -11.08
C PRO A 30 28.47 -27.30 -10.39
N ARG A 31 27.31 -27.48 -11.03
CA ARG A 31 25.98 -27.30 -10.38
C ARG A 31 25.71 -28.53 -9.52
N ILE A 32 24.80 -28.39 -8.56
CA ILE A 32 24.32 -29.52 -7.73
C ILE A 32 23.88 -30.70 -8.61
N LEU A 33 23.31 -30.41 -9.78
CA LEU A 33 22.83 -31.41 -10.74
C LEU A 33 23.93 -32.02 -11.61
N ASP A 34 25.07 -31.33 -11.74
CA ASP A 34 26.19 -31.78 -12.58
C ASP A 34 27.05 -32.84 -11.85
N ILE A 35 26.88 -33.00 -10.52
CA ILE A 35 27.66 -33.92 -9.68
C ILE A 35 26.76 -35.01 -9.11
N LYS A 36 27.21 -36.25 -9.27
CA LYS A 36 26.53 -37.42 -8.71
C LYS A 36 26.44 -37.28 -7.19
N ARG A 37 25.22 -37.41 -6.65
CA ARG A 37 24.92 -37.18 -5.21
C ARG A 37 25.21 -35.75 -4.73
N GLY A 38 25.18 -34.75 -5.60
CA GLY A 38 25.42 -33.35 -5.22
C GLY A 38 24.52 -32.82 -4.09
N LYS A 39 23.28 -33.32 -3.97
CA LYS A 39 22.39 -33.01 -2.82
C LYS A 39 22.94 -33.53 -1.48
N ASN A 40 23.58 -34.71 -1.48
CA ASN A 40 24.17 -35.29 -0.27
C ASN A 40 25.40 -34.50 0.14
N ILE A 41 26.22 -34.08 -0.83
CA ILE A 41 27.36 -33.18 -0.60
C ILE A 41 26.86 -31.86 0.02
N ALA A 42 25.85 -31.22 -0.58
CA ALA A 42 25.28 -29.99 -0.03
C ALA A 42 24.74 -30.16 1.40
N TYR A 43 24.09 -31.29 1.69
CA TYR A 43 23.60 -31.61 3.04
C TYR A 43 24.75 -31.84 4.03
N ARG A 44 25.79 -32.59 3.63
CA ARG A 44 26.95 -32.94 4.45
C ARG A 44 27.77 -31.71 4.86
N PHE A 45 27.95 -30.77 3.95
CA PHE A 45 28.70 -29.53 4.21
C PHE A 45 27.82 -28.32 4.57
N GLY A 46 26.50 -28.52 4.73
CA GLY A 46 25.51 -27.51 5.09
C GLY A 46 24.96 -26.71 3.90
N THR A 47 25.82 -26.29 2.96
CA THR A 47 25.37 -25.70 1.68
C THR A 47 26.27 -26.15 0.52
N TRP A 48 25.73 -26.10 -0.70
CA TRP A 48 26.52 -26.38 -1.91
C TRP A 48 27.68 -25.41 -2.09
N ASN A 49 27.47 -24.13 -1.79
CA ASN A 49 28.52 -23.12 -1.89
C ASN A 49 29.61 -23.37 -0.84
N LYS A 50 29.26 -23.80 0.37
CA LYS A 50 30.25 -24.18 1.38
C LYS A 50 31.09 -25.40 0.94
N ALA A 51 30.46 -26.39 0.32
CA ALA A 51 31.19 -27.53 -0.26
C ALA A 51 32.14 -27.09 -1.38
N LEU A 52 31.69 -26.23 -2.29
CA LEU A 52 32.53 -25.66 -3.34
C LEU A 52 33.71 -24.86 -2.74
N SER A 53 33.47 -24.03 -1.73
CA SER A 53 34.51 -23.16 -1.13
C SER A 53 35.61 -23.99 -0.48
N LEU A 54 35.22 -25.07 0.20
CA LEU A 54 36.17 -26.03 0.79
C LEU A 54 36.95 -26.80 -0.28
N ALA A 55 36.35 -27.09 -1.44
CA ALA A 55 36.99 -27.83 -2.52
C ALA A 55 37.95 -26.97 -3.36
N LEU A 56 37.56 -25.74 -3.68
CA LEU A 56 38.21 -24.91 -4.72
C LEU A 56 38.80 -23.59 -4.20
N GLY A 57 38.54 -23.23 -2.93
CA GLY A 57 38.88 -21.93 -2.34
C GLY A 57 37.75 -20.90 -2.51
N GLU A 58 37.57 -20.03 -1.52
CA GLU A 58 36.48 -19.03 -1.50
C GLU A 58 36.53 -18.09 -2.72
N ASP A 59 37.73 -17.72 -3.16
CA ASP A 59 37.96 -16.83 -4.31
C ASP A 59 37.43 -17.40 -5.63
N LYS A 60 37.34 -18.73 -5.76
CA LYS A 60 36.85 -19.40 -6.98
C LYS A 60 35.34 -19.59 -6.99
N VAL A 61 34.70 -19.56 -5.82
CA VAL A 61 33.28 -19.94 -5.62
C VAL A 61 32.34 -18.76 -5.62
N THR A 62 32.88 -17.58 -5.35
CA THR A 62 32.23 -16.30 -5.67
C THR A 62 31.84 -16.18 -7.15
N SER A 63 32.38 -17.01 -8.05
CA SER A 63 32.09 -16.94 -9.50
C SER A 63 30.69 -17.41 -9.95
N ARG A 64 29.82 -17.89 -9.04
CA ARG A 64 28.37 -18.05 -9.33
C ARG A 64 27.50 -16.90 -8.89
N ASP A 65 28.08 -16.00 -8.13
CA ASP A 65 27.41 -14.87 -7.53
C ASP A 65 28.20 -13.67 -8.03
N VAL A 66 27.87 -13.17 -9.23
CA VAL A 66 28.48 -11.97 -9.85
C VAL A 66 28.98 -11.03 -8.76
N SER A 67 30.29 -10.80 -8.69
CA SER A 67 30.88 -10.11 -7.54
C SER A 67 30.27 -8.72 -7.41
N ASP A 68 30.31 -8.16 -6.20
CA ASP A 68 29.80 -6.80 -6.00
C ASP A 68 30.50 -5.84 -6.97
N GLU A 69 31.81 -5.97 -7.20
CA GLU A 69 32.54 -5.19 -8.19
C GLU A 69 32.08 -5.43 -9.64
N GLN A 70 31.76 -6.66 -10.03
CA GLN A 70 31.22 -6.95 -11.36
C GLN A 70 29.81 -6.35 -11.55
N ILE A 71 29.00 -6.27 -10.48
CA ILE A 71 27.72 -5.56 -10.51
C ILE A 71 27.97 -4.06 -10.70
N LEU A 72 28.89 -3.48 -9.94
CA LEU A 72 29.21 -2.05 -10.00
C LEU A 72 29.82 -1.65 -11.35
N SER A 73 30.77 -2.43 -11.87
CA SER A 73 31.37 -2.25 -13.20
C SER A 73 30.32 -2.31 -14.32
N ALA A 74 29.40 -3.27 -14.27
CA ALA A 74 28.32 -3.35 -15.25
C ALA A 74 27.32 -2.18 -15.15
N ILE A 75 27.19 -1.56 -13.97
CA ILE A 75 26.41 -0.33 -13.79
C ILE A 75 27.14 0.86 -14.44
N ARG A 76 28.47 0.98 -14.28
CA ARG A 76 29.31 2.01 -14.92
C ARG A 76 29.21 1.95 -16.44
N GLU A 77 29.46 0.79 -17.02
CA GLU A 77 29.38 0.57 -18.47
C GLU A 77 27.99 0.92 -19.04
N LEU A 78 26.94 0.55 -18.30
CA LEU A 78 25.57 0.84 -18.72
C LEU A 78 25.25 2.34 -18.64
N ASN A 79 25.79 3.05 -17.64
CA ASN A 79 25.66 4.50 -17.52
C ASN A 79 26.34 5.20 -18.70
N ASP A 80 27.58 4.81 -19.02
CA ASP A 80 28.35 5.38 -20.13
C ASP A 80 27.66 5.15 -21.46
N LYS A 81 27.14 3.94 -21.68
CA LYS A 81 26.40 3.58 -22.89
C LYS A 81 25.10 4.37 -23.07
N LEU A 82 24.40 4.67 -21.98
CA LEU A 82 23.13 5.38 -22.03
C LEU A 82 23.31 6.90 -22.02
N GLY A 83 24.47 7.41 -21.58
CA GLY A 83 24.68 8.84 -21.31
C GLY A 83 23.75 9.39 -20.23
N ARG A 84 23.16 8.51 -19.41
CA ARG A 84 22.23 8.81 -18.33
C ARG A 84 22.19 7.66 -17.34
N LEU A 85 21.68 7.94 -16.14
CA LEU A 85 21.57 6.94 -15.09
C LEU A 85 20.68 5.75 -15.50
N PRO A 86 21.18 4.51 -15.36
CA PRO A 86 20.41 3.33 -15.68
C PRO A 86 19.27 3.08 -14.69
N ARG A 87 18.11 2.68 -15.19
CA ARG A 87 16.99 2.22 -14.37
C ARG A 87 17.18 0.76 -13.97
N LEU A 88 16.58 0.35 -12.85
CA LEU A 88 16.65 -1.02 -12.33
C LEU A 88 16.36 -2.09 -13.40
N ARG A 89 15.34 -1.87 -14.26
CA ARG A 89 14.93 -2.81 -15.31
C ARG A 89 15.87 -2.86 -16.52
N GLU A 90 16.75 -1.87 -16.66
CA GLU A 90 17.70 -1.75 -17.78
C GLU A 90 19.01 -2.50 -17.49
N SER A 91 19.27 -2.86 -16.22
CA SER A 91 20.43 -3.65 -15.83
C SER A 91 20.10 -5.13 -15.71
N LYS A 92 20.94 -5.98 -16.33
CA LYS A 92 20.91 -7.44 -16.16
C LYS A 92 21.09 -7.89 -14.70
N TYR A 93 21.65 -7.03 -13.85
CA TYR A 93 21.89 -7.31 -12.43
C TYR A 93 20.97 -6.52 -11.49
N GLY A 94 19.93 -5.84 -11.99
CA GLY A 94 19.09 -4.94 -11.19
C GLY A 94 18.50 -5.57 -9.91
N SER A 95 17.99 -6.80 -10.02
CA SER A 95 17.44 -7.54 -8.88
C SER A 95 18.51 -7.98 -7.88
N THR A 96 19.67 -8.42 -8.36
CA THR A 96 20.81 -8.85 -7.53
C THR A 96 21.42 -7.65 -6.81
N ALA A 97 21.60 -6.53 -7.52
CA ALA A 97 22.08 -5.27 -6.99
C ALA A 97 21.17 -4.74 -5.88
N ARG A 98 19.84 -4.68 -6.12
CA ARG A 98 18.88 -4.24 -5.08
C ARG A 98 18.98 -5.09 -3.80
N ARG A 99 19.14 -6.41 -3.93
CA ARG A 99 19.20 -7.33 -2.79
C ARG A 99 20.50 -7.16 -1.99
N ARG A 100 21.64 -7.03 -2.66
CA ARG A 100 22.96 -6.98 -2.00
C ARG A 100 23.33 -5.61 -1.45
N PHE A 101 22.96 -4.56 -2.16
CA PHE A 101 23.30 -3.18 -1.79
C PHE A 101 22.18 -2.50 -0.98
N GLY A 102 21.09 -3.22 -0.68
CA GLY A 102 19.92 -2.73 0.05
C GLY A 102 18.91 -1.98 -0.83
N SER A 103 19.39 -1.25 -1.84
CA SER A 103 18.55 -0.59 -2.84
C SER A 103 19.29 -0.46 -4.19
N TRP A 104 18.55 -0.19 -5.27
CA TRP A 104 19.17 0.11 -6.57
C TRP A 104 19.93 1.43 -6.55
N ASN A 105 19.45 2.41 -5.79
CA ASN A 105 20.13 3.70 -5.63
C ASN A 105 21.46 3.51 -4.90
N ASN A 106 21.51 2.68 -3.86
CA ASN A 106 22.76 2.39 -3.14
C ASN A 106 23.78 1.65 -4.05
N ALA A 107 23.30 0.80 -4.97
CA ALA A 107 24.16 0.13 -5.94
C ALA A 107 24.72 1.10 -6.98
N LEU A 108 23.89 2.03 -7.45
CA LEU A 108 24.34 3.16 -8.26
C LEU A 108 25.41 3.94 -7.47
N GLU A 109 25.19 4.23 -6.18
CA GLU A 109 26.02 5.07 -5.27
C GLU A 109 27.44 4.60 -5.23
N ARG A 110 27.59 3.30 -4.98
CA ARG A 110 28.88 2.64 -4.94
C ARG A 110 29.52 2.49 -6.32
N ALA A 111 28.73 2.47 -7.40
CA ALA A 111 29.25 2.31 -8.75
C ALA A 111 29.79 3.62 -9.29
N LEU A 112 29.06 4.72 -9.13
CA LEU A 112 29.37 5.98 -9.80
C LEU A 112 29.86 7.06 -8.83
N GLY A 113 29.79 6.84 -7.51
CA GLY A 113 30.05 7.84 -6.47
C GLY A 113 28.79 8.63 -6.13
N ASP A 114 28.73 9.19 -4.91
CA ASP A 114 27.56 9.92 -4.38
C ASP A 114 27.07 11.03 -5.33
N ASP A 115 28.02 11.78 -5.91
CA ASP A 115 27.76 12.89 -6.84
C ASP A 115 27.04 12.46 -8.13
N ASN A 116 27.12 11.18 -8.50
CA ASN A 116 26.60 10.68 -9.78
C ASN A 116 25.29 9.89 -9.64
N VAL A 117 24.79 9.65 -8.43
CA VAL A 117 23.85 8.53 -8.16
C VAL A 117 22.52 9.01 -7.62
N HIS A 118 22.59 10.08 -6.86
CA HIS A 118 21.54 11.04 -7.01
C HIS A 118 21.47 11.30 -8.51
N VAL A 119 20.45 10.72 -9.15
CA VAL A 119 19.86 11.32 -10.32
C VAL A 119 19.52 12.71 -9.83
N HIS A 120 20.50 13.58 -9.99
CA HIS A 120 20.32 14.94 -10.33
C HIS A 120 19.37 14.89 -11.53
N HIS A 121 18.07 14.85 -11.25
CA HIS A 121 17.44 16.09 -11.58
C HIS A 121 18.20 17.11 -10.76
N ASP A 122 19.08 17.83 -11.43
CA ASP A 122 19.94 18.85 -10.89
C ASP A 122 19.02 19.89 -10.24
N TYR A 123 18.59 19.57 -9.03
CA TYR A 123 17.59 20.25 -8.27
C TYR A 123 18.32 20.70 -7.03
N ASP A 124 19.19 21.67 -7.24
CA ASP A 124 19.49 22.61 -6.18
C ASP A 124 18.15 23.18 -5.67
N ARG A 125 18.07 23.48 -4.37
CA ARG A 125 16.92 24.10 -3.72
C ARG A 125 16.35 25.25 -4.56
N LYS A 126 17.25 26.06 -5.13
CA LYS A 126 16.93 27.16 -6.05
C LYS A 126 16.24 26.68 -7.34
N LYS A 127 16.69 25.60 -7.96
CA LYS A 127 16.11 25.03 -9.19
C LYS A 127 14.73 24.42 -8.94
N ILE A 128 14.47 23.86 -7.75
CA ILE A 128 13.12 23.39 -7.38
C ILE A 128 12.18 24.59 -7.24
N VAL A 129 12.63 25.66 -6.58
CA VAL A 129 11.88 26.90 -6.44
C VAL A 129 11.56 27.51 -7.82
N GLU A 130 12.55 27.60 -8.71
CA GLU A 130 12.36 28.09 -10.08
C GLU A 130 11.44 27.19 -10.91
N GLY A 131 11.57 25.86 -10.78
CA GLY A 131 10.68 24.89 -11.42
C GLY A 131 9.24 25.03 -10.95
N TYR A 132 9.03 25.23 -9.64
CA TYR A 132 7.71 25.45 -9.05
C TYR A 132 7.11 26.79 -9.48
N LYS A 133 7.92 27.86 -9.55
CA LYS A 133 7.51 29.17 -10.10
C LYS A 133 7.06 29.04 -11.55
N ARG A 134 7.86 28.37 -12.39
CA ARG A 134 7.54 28.13 -13.81
C ARG A 134 6.22 27.37 -13.94
N LEU A 135 6.10 26.23 -13.26
CA LEU A 135 4.90 25.39 -13.32
C LEU A 135 3.66 26.18 -12.88
N SER A 136 3.76 26.94 -11.79
CA SER A 136 2.63 27.74 -11.30
C SER A 136 2.26 28.88 -12.27
N LYS A 137 3.24 29.49 -12.94
CA LYS A 137 3.01 30.49 -13.99
C LYS A 137 2.34 29.89 -15.22
N GLU A 138 2.78 28.71 -15.66
CA GLU A 138 2.18 27.99 -16.80
C GLU A 138 0.73 27.59 -16.52
N LEU A 139 0.43 27.22 -15.27
CA LEU A 139 -0.93 26.84 -14.85
C LEU A 139 -1.84 28.05 -14.58
N GLY A 140 -1.26 29.23 -14.32
CA GLY A 140 -1.99 30.41 -13.87
C GLY A 140 -2.45 30.33 -12.40
N TYR A 141 -1.96 29.35 -11.64
CA TYR A 141 -2.25 29.15 -10.22
C TYR A 141 -1.11 28.40 -9.52
N ALA A 142 -1.05 28.46 -8.20
CA ALA A 142 -0.08 27.72 -7.41
C ALA A 142 -0.22 26.20 -7.63
N ALA A 143 0.84 25.56 -8.13
CA ALA A 143 0.79 24.15 -8.51
C ALA A 143 0.48 23.25 -7.31
N SER A 144 -0.50 22.35 -7.46
CA SER A 144 -0.88 21.39 -6.42
C SER A 144 0.01 20.13 -6.45
N SER A 145 -0.10 19.28 -5.43
CA SER A 145 0.60 17.98 -5.40
C SER A 145 0.35 17.14 -6.65
N ASN A 146 -0.88 17.16 -7.17
CA ASN A 146 -1.24 16.41 -8.39
C ASN A 146 -0.63 17.04 -9.64
N ASP A 147 -0.50 18.37 -9.69
CA ASP A 147 0.10 19.06 -10.83
C ASP A 147 1.62 18.84 -10.86
N ILE A 148 2.26 18.87 -9.69
CA ILE A 148 3.69 18.55 -9.52
C ILE A 148 3.98 17.10 -9.97
N VAL A 149 3.16 16.12 -9.58
CA VAL A 149 3.35 14.72 -9.98
C VAL A 149 3.18 14.50 -11.48
N LYS A 150 2.32 15.31 -12.13
CA LYS A 150 2.11 15.23 -13.58
C LYS A 150 3.25 15.89 -14.37
N ASP A 151 3.94 16.87 -13.81
CA ASP A 151 5.08 17.50 -14.46
C ASP A 151 6.36 16.68 -14.29
N LYS A 152 6.81 16.06 -15.37
CA LYS A 152 8.05 15.26 -15.43
C LYS A 152 9.32 16.09 -15.15
N ARG A 153 9.23 17.43 -15.21
CA ARG A 153 10.31 18.39 -14.93
C ARG A 153 10.33 18.83 -13.47
N MET A 154 9.49 18.24 -12.61
CA MET A 154 9.50 18.47 -11.17
C MET A 154 10.08 17.26 -10.41
N PRO A 155 10.66 17.47 -9.22
CA PRO A 155 11.07 16.37 -8.36
C PRO A 155 9.87 15.60 -7.81
N SER A 156 10.15 14.39 -7.34
CA SER A 156 9.16 13.62 -6.60
C SER A 156 8.69 14.39 -5.35
N LEU A 157 7.43 14.19 -4.98
CA LEU A 157 6.87 14.80 -3.76
C LEU A 157 7.62 14.41 -2.48
N ILE A 158 8.21 13.21 -2.46
CA ILE A 158 9.01 12.74 -1.33
C ILE A 158 10.28 13.60 -1.19
N TYR A 159 10.93 13.93 -2.30
CA TYR A 159 12.11 14.79 -2.30
C TYR A 159 11.75 16.23 -1.90
N ILE A 160 10.68 16.80 -2.48
CA ILE A 160 10.19 18.14 -2.10
C ILE A 160 9.87 18.21 -0.60
N ARG A 161 9.22 17.17 -0.06
CA ARG A 161 8.90 17.10 1.38
C ARG A 161 10.15 17.00 2.25
N LYS A 162 11.19 16.29 1.80
CA LYS A 162 12.46 16.19 2.52
C LYS A 162 13.20 17.55 2.53
N GLU A 163 13.27 18.24 1.40
CA GLU A 163 14.03 19.49 1.26
C GLU A 163 13.32 20.73 1.82
N PHE A 164 11.99 20.81 1.66
CA PHE A 164 11.21 22.01 2.02
C PHE A 164 10.25 21.77 3.20
N GLY A 165 10.02 20.53 3.63
CA GLY A 165 9.02 20.19 4.65
C GLY A 165 7.61 20.09 4.07
N SER A 166 7.15 21.09 3.32
CA SER A 166 5.85 21.06 2.63
C SER A 166 5.85 21.82 1.30
N ILE A 167 4.81 21.58 0.47
CA ILE A 167 4.59 22.36 -0.77
C ILE A 167 4.26 23.82 -0.45
N ILE A 168 3.69 24.09 0.74
CA ILE A 168 3.39 25.47 1.17
C ILE A 168 4.69 26.21 1.44
N ASP A 169 5.66 25.56 2.08
CA ASP A 169 6.98 26.14 2.33
C ASP A 169 7.74 26.39 1.02
N LEU A 170 7.66 25.43 0.08
CA LEU A 170 8.15 25.64 -1.28
C LEU A 170 7.46 26.82 -1.98
N ALA A 171 6.15 26.97 -1.83
CA ALA A 171 5.40 28.07 -2.42
C ALA A 171 5.80 29.43 -1.81
N ASN A 172 5.96 29.49 -0.48
CA ASN A 172 6.42 30.68 0.22
C ASN A 172 7.83 31.08 -0.24
N GLU A 173 8.75 30.13 -0.34
CA GLU A 173 10.11 30.34 -0.85
C GLU A 173 10.10 30.73 -2.34
N ALA A 174 9.10 30.26 -3.08
CA ALA A 174 8.82 30.70 -4.44
C ALA A 174 8.16 32.09 -4.53
N GLY A 175 7.93 32.79 -3.42
CA GLY A 175 7.25 34.08 -3.40
C GLY A 175 5.76 34.00 -3.77
N ILE A 176 5.18 32.80 -3.73
CA ILE A 176 3.77 32.53 -3.93
C ILE A 176 3.16 32.45 -2.52
N SER A 177 2.56 33.54 -2.07
CA SER A 177 2.08 33.65 -0.69
C SER A 177 1.01 32.61 -0.37
N LYS A 178 0.90 32.24 0.90
CA LYS A 178 -0.10 31.28 1.38
C LYS A 178 -1.54 31.69 1.01
N GLU A 179 -1.84 32.99 1.07
CA GLU A 179 -3.15 33.53 0.70
C GLU A 179 -3.43 33.32 -0.80
N VAL A 180 -2.40 33.43 -1.64
CA VAL A 180 -2.48 33.14 -3.08
C VAL A 180 -2.71 31.63 -3.27
N VAL A 181 -1.93 30.76 -2.63
CA VAL A 181 -2.12 29.29 -2.69
C VAL A 181 -3.54 28.88 -2.28
N GLU A 182 -4.11 29.53 -1.27
CA GLU A 182 -5.48 29.30 -0.79
C GLU A 182 -6.53 29.85 -1.77
N ARG A 183 -6.38 31.12 -2.20
CA ARG A 183 -7.29 31.82 -3.11
C ARG A 183 -7.39 31.17 -4.49
N TRP A 184 -6.33 30.52 -4.99
CA TRP A 184 -6.37 29.81 -6.28
C TRP A 184 -6.79 28.34 -6.15
N ARG A 185 -6.59 27.70 -4.99
CA ARG A 185 -7.26 26.42 -4.67
C ARG A 185 -8.78 26.58 -4.67
N ASP A 186 -9.26 27.76 -4.30
CA ASP A 186 -10.67 28.11 -4.36
C ASP A 186 -11.20 28.21 -5.79
N TYR A 187 -10.39 28.65 -6.77
CA TYR A 187 -10.82 28.75 -8.19
C TYR A 187 -11.16 27.40 -8.83
N LYS A 188 -10.59 26.29 -8.34
CA LYS A 188 -10.86 24.92 -8.84
C LYS A 188 -12.12 24.29 -8.23
N LEU A 189 -12.76 24.96 -7.27
CA LEU A 189 -13.94 24.47 -6.56
C LEU A 189 -14.94 25.62 -6.53
N GLN A 190 -15.82 25.64 -7.53
CA GLN A 190 -17.01 26.50 -7.68
C GLN A 190 -17.37 27.23 -6.38
N ASN A 191 -17.54 28.55 -6.46
CA ASN A 191 -17.99 29.40 -5.36
C ASN A 191 -19.32 28.89 -4.80
N TRP A 192 -19.27 27.95 -3.85
CA TRP A 192 -20.39 27.47 -3.08
C TRP A 192 -20.41 28.26 -1.78
N THR A 193 -21.47 29.03 -1.54
CA THR A 193 -21.64 29.70 -0.25
C THR A 193 -22.02 28.68 0.84
N PRO A 194 -21.79 28.97 2.14
CA PRO A 194 -22.27 28.12 3.22
C PRO A 194 -23.77 27.79 3.10
N GLU A 195 -24.58 28.76 2.69
CA GLU A 195 -26.03 28.63 2.53
C GLU A 195 -26.40 27.69 1.39
N GLU A 196 -25.68 27.76 0.27
CA GLU A 196 -25.86 26.86 -0.88
C GLU A 196 -25.47 25.41 -0.53
N LEU A 197 -24.37 25.23 0.20
CA LEU A 197 -23.93 23.92 0.69
C LEU A 197 -24.97 23.30 1.63
N ILE A 198 -25.51 24.07 2.57
CA ILE A 198 -26.51 23.59 3.53
C ILE A 198 -27.83 23.29 2.83
N SER A 199 -28.27 24.16 1.93
CA SER A 199 -29.49 23.95 1.15
C SER A 199 -29.38 22.70 0.28
N GLY A 200 -28.24 22.51 -0.37
CA GLY A 200 -27.94 21.31 -1.13
C GLY A 200 -27.85 20.06 -0.24
N TYR A 201 -27.24 20.15 0.94
CA TYR A 201 -27.16 19.05 1.89
C TYR A 201 -28.55 18.61 2.39
N LYS A 202 -29.41 19.55 2.77
CA LYS A 202 -30.80 19.30 3.17
C LYS A 202 -31.63 18.69 2.04
N ARG A 203 -31.40 19.13 0.79
CA ARG A 203 -32.03 18.53 -0.39
C ARG A 203 -31.62 17.08 -0.57
N LEU A 204 -30.34 16.75 -0.39
CA LEU A 204 -29.84 15.38 -0.45
C LEU A 204 -30.41 14.52 0.68
N GLU A 205 -30.49 15.05 1.91
CA GLU A 205 -31.12 14.38 3.06
C GLU A 205 -32.57 13.99 2.76
N LYS A 206 -33.36 14.92 2.22
CA LYS A 206 -34.75 14.66 1.83
C LYS A 206 -34.87 13.59 0.75
N GLN A 207 -33.94 13.54 -0.20
CA GLN A 207 -33.93 12.52 -1.26
C GLN A 207 -33.57 11.13 -0.73
N LEU A 208 -32.68 11.04 0.24
CA LEU A 208 -32.23 9.77 0.81
C LEU A 208 -33.16 9.25 1.92
N GLY A 209 -33.96 10.13 2.54
CA GLY A 209 -34.75 9.79 3.73
C GLY A 209 -33.88 9.47 4.96
N ARG A 210 -32.60 9.83 4.91
CA ARG A 210 -31.60 9.61 5.97
C ARG A 210 -30.50 10.68 5.89
N ILE A 211 -29.80 10.88 7.00
CA ILE A 211 -28.68 11.84 7.10
C ILE A 211 -27.58 11.47 6.10
N PRO A 212 -27.22 12.38 5.16
CA PRO A 212 -26.15 12.10 4.19
C PRO A 212 -24.78 11.98 4.87
N VAL A 213 -24.06 10.91 4.53
CA VAL A 213 -22.66 10.69 4.91
C VAL A 213 -21.71 11.09 3.79
N SER A 214 -20.40 11.10 4.05
CA SER A 214 -19.38 11.51 3.07
C SER A 214 -19.49 10.75 1.73
N LYS A 215 -19.86 9.46 1.77
CA LYS A 215 -20.09 8.66 0.57
C LYS A 215 -21.26 9.17 -0.27
N ASP A 216 -22.37 9.51 0.35
CA ASP A 216 -23.56 10.03 -0.35
C ASP A 216 -23.27 11.37 -1.05
N ILE A 217 -22.50 12.23 -0.39
CA ILE A 217 -22.04 13.51 -0.97
C ILE A 217 -21.09 13.26 -2.14
N THR A 218 -20.22 12.26 -2.04
CA THR A 218 -19.28 11.88 -3.11
C THR A 218 -20.01 11.36 -4.35
N ASP A 219 -21.06 10.55 -4.14
CA ASP A 219 -21.87 9.92 -5.18
C ASP A 219 -22.89 10.91 -5.79
N CYS A 220 -23.16 12.03 -5.12
CA CYS A 220 -24.01 13.09 -5.63
C CYS A 220 -23.34 13.87 -6.77
N LYS A 221 -23.97 13.90 -7.95
CA LYS A 221 -23.43 14.57 -9.15
C LYS A 221 -23.53 16.09 -9.12
N TRP A 222 -24.48 16.64 -8.37
CA TRP A 222 -24.81 18.07 -8.36
C TRP A 222 -24.35 18.80 -7.10
N LEU A 223 -23.84 18.08 -6.09
CA LEU A 223 -23.15 18.67 -4.95
C LEU A 223 -21.64 18.73 -5.19
N PRO A 224 -20.95 19.67 -4.53
CA PRO A 224 -19.50 19.64 -4.52
C PRO A 224 -19.00 18.45 -3.71
N LYS A 225 -17.75 18.08 -3.94
CA LYS A 225 -17.13 16.96 -3.23
C LYS A 225 -17.01 17.24 -1.72
N PRO A 226 -16.97 16.20 -0.87
CA PRO A 226 -17.00 16.36 0.59
C PRO A 226 -15.93 17.30 1.16
N HIS A 227 -14.76 17.40 0.53
CA HIS A 227 -13.69 18.29 0.98
C HIS A 227 -14.06 19.79 0.89
N VAL A 228 -15.04 20.17 0.07
CA VAL A 228 -15.56 21.54 0.01
C VAL A 228 -16.35 21.88 1.28
N PHE A 229 -17.16 20.94 1.78
CA PHE A 229 -17.86 21.07 3.07
C PHE A 229 -16.87 21.15 4.24
N VAL A 230 -15.82 20.31 4.23
CA VAL A 230 -14.76 20.33 5.24
C VAL A 230 -13.99 21.66 5.23
N ARG A 231 -13.76 22.27 4.06
CA ARG A 231 -13.12 23.58 3.96
C ARG A 231 -13.97 24.70 4.56
N VAL A 232 -15.27 24.71 4.29
CA VAL A 232 -16.18 25.80 4.74
C VAL A 232 -16.53 25.67 6.22
N PHE A 233 -16.80 24.46 6.70
CA PHE A 233 -17.31 24.23 8.05
C PHE A 233 -16.30 23.56 8.99
N GLY A 234 -15.07 23.31 8.54
CA GLY A 234 -14.05 22.54 9.26
C GLY A 234 -14.31 21.03 9.28
N SER A 235 -15.55 20.59 9.51
CA SER A 235 -15.96 19.19 9.37
C SER A 235 -17.46 19.06 9.08
N LEU A 236 -17.89 17.92 8.53
CA LEU A 236 -19.32 17.61 8.40
C LEU A 236 -20.01 17.48 9.76
N THR A 237 -19.28 17.23 10.85
CA THR A 237 -19.85 17.20 12.20
C THR A 237 -20.10 18.61 12.69
N GLN A 238 -19.10 19.48 12.57
CA GLN A 238 -19.18 20.90 12.91
C GLN A 238 -20.26 21.62 12.11
N MET A 239 -20.36 21.35 10.80
CA MET A 239 -21.45 21.84 9.96
C MET A 239 -22.83 21.49 10.54
N ARG A 240 -22.99 20.26 11.05
CA ARG A 240 -24.26 19.82 11.62
C ARG A 240 -24.52 20.46 12.98
N ASP A 241 -23.48 20.69 13.77
CA ASP A 241 -23.56 21.47 15.00
C ASP A 241 -24.04 22.90 14.73
N ASP A 242 -23.35 23.61 13.84
CA ASP A 242 -23.59 25.03 13.57
C ASP A 242 -24.99 25.29 12.99
N TYR A 243 -25.51 24.35 12.20
CA TYR A 243 -26.83 24.45 11.55
C TYR A 243 -27.91 23.60 12.21
N ASN A 244 -27.66 23.09 13.43
CA ASN A 244 -28.59 22.26 14.19
C ASN A 244 -29.19 21.10 13.38
N LEU A 245 -28.36 20.44 12.58
CA LEU A 245 -28.71 19.29 11.74
C LEU A 245 -28.47 17.99 12.52
N ALA A 246 -29.25 16.97 12.21
CA ALA A 246 -29.11 15.67 12.86
C ALA A 246 -27.73 15.05 12.56
N LYS A 247 -27.00 14.63 13.60
CA LYS A 247 -25.68 14.00 13.45
C LYS A 247 -25.79 12.50 13.15
N PRO A 248 -24.99 11.96 12.21
CA PRO A 248 -24.82 10.53 12.13
C PRO A 248 -24.05 10.08 13.38
N ASN A 249 -24.60 9.13 14.12
CA ASN A 249 -23.92 8.57 15.30
C ASN A 249 -22.50 8.12 14.93
N SER A 250 -21.53 8.57 15.73
CA SER A 250 -20.10 8.33 15.58
C SER A 250 -19.81 6.83 15.47
N GLY A 251 -19.50 6.37 14.26
CA GLY A 251 -19.04 4.99 13.97
C GLY A 251 -19.99 4.08 13.19
N GLN A 252 -21.08 4.60 12.63
CA GLN A 252 -22.36 3.91 12.35
C GLN A 252 -23.25 4.08 13.58
N SER A 253 -24.47 4.58 13.38
CA SER A 253 -25.53 4.38 14.38
C SER A 253 -25.55 2.91 14.72
N PRO A 254 -25.25 2.54 15.97
CA PRO A 254 -25.31 1.15 16.37
C PRO A 254 -26.74 0.71 16.08
N ILE A 255 -26.95 -0.14 15.06
CA ILE A 255 -28.29 -0.60 14.69
C ILE A 255 -28.98 -1.07 15.96
N SER A 256 -30.17 -0.54 16.20
CA SER A 256 -30.87 -0.80 17.46
C SER A 256 -31.11 -2.31 17.57
N LYS A 257 -31.03 -2.85 18.79
CA LYS A 257 -31.37 -4.26 19.06
C LYS A 257 -32.73 -4.61 18.45
N LYS A 258 -33.69 -3.67 18.59
CA LYS A 258 -35.04 -3.75 18.02
C LYS A 258 -35.04 -3.91 16.49
N THR A 259 -34.19 -3.18 15.77
CA THR A 259 -34.06 -3.29 14.31
C THR A 259 -33.48 -4.64 13.90
N LEU A 260 -32.48 -5.16 14.62
CA LEU A 260 -31.90 -6.49 14.36
C LEU A 260 -32.94 -7.59 14.62
N VAL A 261 -33.69 -7.49 15.73
CA VAL A 261 -34.81 -8.40 16.05
C VAL A 261 -35.85 -8.40 14.93
N ARG A 262 -36.21 -7.22 14.40
CA ARG A 262 -37.16 -7.12 13.28
C ARG A 262 -36.66 -7.82 12.02
N GLN A 263 -35.41 -7.59 11.62
CA GLN A 263 -34.80 -8.23 10.44
C GLN A 263 -34.77 -9.75 10.58
N VAL A 264 -34.46 -10.26 11.78
CA VAL A 264 -34.47 -11.70 12.07
C VAL A 264 -35.90 -12.25 12.04
N ALA A 265 -36.89 -11.51 12.55
CA ALA A 265 -38.30 -11.89 12.50
C ALA A 265 -38.86 -11.96 11.08
N GLU A 266 -38.49 -11.02 10.21
CA GLU A 266 -38.85 -11.02 8.77
C GLU A 266 -38.28 -12.26 8.07
N PHE A 267 -37.00 -12.57 8.29
CA PHE A 267 -36.38 -13.78 7.77
C PHE A 267 -37.09 -15.05 8.27
N TYR A 268 -37.40 -15.09 9.57
CA TYR A 268 -38.07 -16.22 10.20
C TYR A 268 -39.48 -16.45 9.64
N LYS A 269 -40.24 -15.39 9.36
CA LYS A 269 -41.55 -15.49 8.70
C LYS A 269 -41.46 -16.10 7.31
N GLU A 270 -40.45 -15.70 6.54
CA GLU A 270 -40.29 -16.15 5.15
C GLU A 270 -39.79 -17.60 5.07
N HIS A 271 -38.90 -18.00 5.97
CA HIS A 271 -38.17 -19.28 5.87
C HIS A 271 -38.58 -20.32 6.92
N GLY A 272 -39.39 -19.96 7.92
CA GLY A 272 -39.81 -20.84 9.02
C GLY A 272 -38.67 -21.27 9.96
N ARG A 273 -37.50 -20.62 9.89
CA ARG A 273 -36.31 -20.93 10.67
C ARG A 273 -35.46 -19.70 10.93
N PHE A 274 -34.57 -19.78 11.92
CA PHE A 274 -33.53 -18.78 12.12
C PHE A 274 -32.47 -18.82 11.00
N PRO A 275 -31.83 -17.68 10.70
CA PRO A 275 -30.78 -17.59 9.70
C PRO A 275 -29.48 -18.23 10.17
N LEU A 276 -28.71 -18.78 9.25
CA LEU A 276 -27.34 -19.23 9.52
C LEU A 276 -26.40 -18.03 9.62
N LYS A 277 -25.27 -18.18 10.32
CA LYS A 277 -24.23 -17.14 10.46
C LYS A 277 -23.82 -16.52 9.12
N ARG A 278 -23.72 -17.34 8.06
CA ARG A 278 -23.36 -16.92 6.70
C ARG A 278 -24.48 -16.20 5.94
N GLU A 279 -25.73 -16.42 6.32
CA GLU A 279 -26.91 -15.84 5.68
C GLU A 279 -27.24 -14.46 6.28
N PHE A 280 -26.76 -14.16 7.50
CA PHE A 280 -27.06 -12.90 8.17
C PHE A 280 -26.72 -11.67 7.33
N ALA A 281 -25.57 -11.68 6.66
CA ALA A 281 -25.11 -10.55 5.86
C ALA A 281 -25.98 -10.29 4.62
N SER A 282 -26.62 -11.31 4.04
CA SER A 282 -27.30 -11.19 2.75
C SER A 282 -28.63 -10.44 2.83
N TYR A 283 -29.36 -10.58 3.94
CA TYR A 283 -30.67 -9.92 4.10
C TYR A 283 -30.64 -8.73 5.06
N SER A 284 -29.72 -8.70 6.03
CA SER A 284 -29.63 -7.60 7.00
C SER A 284 -28.78 -6.42 6.51
N ASN A 285 -27.91 -6.66 5.51
CA ASN A 285 -26.84 -5.75 5.10
C ASN A 285 -25.91 -5.35 6.27
N ASN A 286 -25.73 -6.24 7.25
CA ASN A 286 -24.89 -6.06 8.43
C ASN A 286 -23.95 -7.25 8.65
N SER A 287 -22.80 -6.99 9.29
CA SER A 287 -21.96 -8.09 9.79
C SER A 287 -22.66 -8.80 10.93
N ILE A 288 -22.49 -10.13 11.01
CA ILE A 288 -22.89 -10.92 12.17
C ILE A 288 -22.24 -10.42 13.46
N ASP A 289 -21.06 -9.81 13.39
CA ASP A 289 -20.37 -9.26 14.56
C ASP A 289 -21.17 -8.11 15.20
N VAL A 290 -21.95 -7.36 14.41
CA VAL A 290 -22.85 -6.31 14.90
C VAL A 290 -24.00 -6.91 15.71
N LEU A 291 -24.53 -8.06 15.28
CA LEU A 291 -25.55 -8.82 15.98
C LEU A 291 -24.99 -9.34 17.31
N LEU A 292 -23.87 -10.05 17.27
CA LEU A 292 -23.21 -10.62 18.44
C LEU A 292 -22.85 -9.56 19.49
N ALA A 293 -22.27 -8.44 19.05
CA ALA A 293 -21.94 -7.32 19.92
C ALA A 293 -23.18 -6.71 20.60
N ARG A 294 -24.34 -6.67 19.92
CA ARG A 294 -25.57 -6.09 20.49
C ARG A 294 -26.19 -6.97 21.57
N PHE A 295 -26.13 -8.27 21.37
CA PHE A 295 -26.61 -9.28 22.30
C PHE A 295 -25.54 -9.67 23.34
N LYS A 296 -24.39 -8.98 23.35
CA LYS A 296 -23.29 -9.18 24.31
C LYS A 296 -22.86 -10.65 24.43
N THR A 297 -22.86 -11.37 23.31
CA THR A 297 -22.54 -12.80 23.24
C THR A 297 -21.62 -13.10 22.06
N SER A 298 -20.90 -14.21 22.14
CA SER A 298 -20.10 -14.77 21.03
C SER A 298 -20.83 -15.89 20.28
N SER A 299 -21.97 -16.34 20.79
CA SER A 299 -22.74 -17.46 20.24
C SER A 299 -24.01 -16.97 19.54
N VAL A 300 -24.11 -17.28 18.25
CA VAL A 300 -25.30 -17.00 17.44
C VAL A 300 -26.52 -17.79 17.97
N TYR A 301 -26.32 -18.96 18.57
CA TYR A 301 -27.39 -19.75 19.19
C TYR A 301 -27.99 -19.03 20.41
N THR A 302 -27.15 -18.43 21.24
CA THR A 302 -27.59 -17.62 22.39
C THR A 302 -28.38 -16.39 21.93
N VAL A 303 -28.01 -15.79 20.78
CA VAL A 303 -28.83 -14.72 20.18
C VAL A 303 -30.22 -15.23 19.81
N TRP A 304 -30.34 -16.40 19.19
CA TRP A 304 -31.65 -16.96 18.81
C TRP A 304 -32.51 -17.32 20.01
N GLU A 305 -31.92 -17.88 21.07
CA GLU A 305 -32.61 -18.14 22.35
C GLU A 305 -33.13 -16.86 23.00
N GLU A 306 -32.38 -15.76 22.89
CA GLU A 306 -32.84 -14.47 23.40
C GLU A 306 -33.93 -13.86 22.51
N ILE A 307 -33.79 -13.96 21.18
CA ILE A 307 -34.76 -13.42 20.22
C ILE A 307 -36.09 -14.18 20.25
N ILE A 308 -36.10 -15.51 20.35
CA ILE A 308 -37.36 -16.28 20.39
C ILE A 308 -38.20 -15.94 21.63
N ASN A 309 -37.55 -15.48 22.69
CA ASN A 309 -38.18 -15.05 23.93
C ASN A 309 -38.48 -13.54 23.98
N ASP A 310 -38.05 -12.76 22.99
CA ASP A 310 -38.29 -11.32 22.91
C ASP A 310 -39.78 -11.03 22.59
N PRO A 311 -40.50 -10.28 23.45
CA PRO A 311 -41.91 -9.94 23.22
C PRO A 311 -42.15 -9.23 21.88
N TYR A 312 -41.19 -8.42 21.42
CA TYR A 312 -41.27 -7.71 20.14
C TYR A 312 -41.10 -8.65 18.94
N PHE A 313 -40.29 -9.71 19.08
CA PHE A 313 -40.19 -10.76 18.06
C PHE A 313 -41.50 -11.52 17.92
N LYS A 314 -42.10 -11.92 19.05
CA LYS A 314 -43.40 -12.60 19.11
C LYS A 314 -44.52 -11.79 18.46
N GLU A 315 -44.59 -10.49 18.79
CA GLU A 315 -45.55 -9.57 18.17
C GLU A 315 -45.42 -9.52 16.64
N ILE A 316 -44.19 -9.53 16.12
CA ILE A 316 -43.96 -9.50 14.68
C ILE A 316 -44.44 -10.80 14.04
N ILE A 317 -44.04 -11.96 14.56
CA ILE A 317 -44.38 -13.26 13.96
C ILE A 317 -45.89 -13.58 14.04
N GLU A 318 -46.61 -13.05 15.04
CA GLU A 318 -48.05 -13.27 15.24
C GLU A 318 -48.95 -12.34 14.42
N LYS A 319 -48.49 -11.15 14.02
CA LYS A 319 -49.23 -10.27 13.11
C LYS A 319 -49.27 -10.88 11.70
N ARG A 320 -50.45 -11.38 11.31
CA ARG A 320 -50.77 -11.88 9.96
C ARG A 320 -50.51 -10.84 8.89
#